data_AF-A0A6A1Z6G1-F1
#
_entry.id   AF-A0A6A1Z6G1-F1
#
_cell.length_a   1.000
_cell.length_b   1.000
_cell.length_c   1.000
_cell.angle_alpha   90.00
_cell.angle_beta   90.00
_cell.angle_gamma   90.00
#
_symmetry.space_group_name_H-M   'P 1'
#
loop_
_entity.id
_entity.type
_entity.pdbx_description
1 polymer ?
#
loop_
_entity_poly.entity_id
_entity_poly.type
_entity_poly.pdbx_seq_one_letter_code
_entity_poly.pdbx_strand_id
1 'polypeptide(L)'
;MKKTRINLIWLMGLVTVFLITTGFVQPNIEDHAHILDKETHTLVTEKNNRYFQTKEQPQIVVITVKRLNKLTPKMLDHSKRTVFIVVGQKGKKRNVQIYSTKDLHSAFTEVARGNILRAEVDKLRSQNNATFNKGIRFVFRACATRVDQQYQYALDKYDLTQAEQNKVARPHSVALPIALALAFLITGITYFLRRFSHRDPISKK
;
A
#
# COMPACT_ATOMS: atom_id res chain seq x y z
N MET A 1 -21.09 -22.78 -51.53
CA MET A 1 -20.70 -22.33 -50.17
C MET A 1 -20.86 -23.49 -49.19
N LYS A 2 -19.77 -24.12 -48.74
CA LYS A 2 -19.84 -25.23 -47.75
C LYS A 2 -20.18 -24.64 -46.38
N LYS A 3 -21.37 -24.92 -45.85
CA LYS A 3 -21.75 -24.62 -44.46
C LYS A 3 -20.93 -25.50 -43.54
N THR A 4 -19.90 -24.94 -42.90
CA THR A 4 -19.14 -25.60 -41.84
C THR A 4 -20.09 -25.88 -40.68
N ARG A 5 -20.54 -27.13 -40.53
CA ARG A 5 -21.30 -27.57 -39.35
C ARG A 5 -20.30 -27.68 -38.20
N ILE A 6 -20.23 -26.64 -37.37
CA ILE A 6 -19.46 -26.68 -36.13
C ILE A 6 -20.06 -27.80 -35.28
N ASN A 7 -19.25 -28.83 -35.02
CA ASN A 7 -19.69 -30.05 -34.34
C ASN A 7 -19.96 -29.70 -32.87
N LEU A 8 -21.16 -29.98 -32.36
CA LEU A 8 -21.62 -29.62 -31.00
C LEU A 8 -20.67 -30.13 -29.91
N ILE A 9 -19.99 -31.25 -30.18
CA ILE A 9 -18.96 -31.86 -29.33
C ILE A 9 -17.72 -30.96 -29.18
N TRP A 10 -17.35 -30.24 -30.24
CA TRP A 10 -16.23 -29.29 -30.24
C TRP A 10 -16.57 -28.03 -29.44
N LEU A 11 -17.83 -27.57 -29.53
CA LEU A 11 -18.34 -26.46 -28.74
C LEU A 11 -18.39 -26.82 -27.24
N MET A 12 -18.88 -28.02 -26.92
CA MET A 12 -18.88 -28.56 -25.56
C MET A 12 -17.45 -28.69 -25.01
N GLY A 13 -16.50 -29.20 -25.80
CA GLY A 13 -15.08 -29.25 -25.42
C GLY A 13 -14.50 -27.88 -25.06
N LEU A 14 -14.80 -26.84 -25.85
CA LEU A 14 -14.39 -25.47 -25.57
C LEU A 14 -15.05 -24.89 -24.31
N VAL A 15 -16.34 -25.17 -24.09
CA VAL A 15 -17.06 -24.73 -22.88
C VAL A 15 -16.50 -25.42 -21.63
N THR A 16 -16.19 -26.71 -21.70
CA THR A 16 -15.59 -27.43 -20.58
C THR A 16 -14.17 -26.89 -20.31
N VAL A 17 -13.33 -26.69 -21.33
CA VAL A 17 -12.01 -26.05 -21.15
C VAL A 17 -12.16 -24.66 -20.53
N PHE A 18 -13.11 -23.85 -21.00
CA PHE A 18 -13.41 -22.53 -20.43
C PHE A 18 -13.82 -22.61 -18.95
N LEU A 19 -14.71 -23.55 -18.59
CA LEU A 19 -15.15 -23.78 -17.21
C LEU A 19 -14.04 -24.31 -16.30
N ILE A 20 -13.12 -25.14 -16.80
CA ILE A 20 -11.98 -25.62 -16.02
C ILE A 20 -10.92 -24.51 -15.85
N THR A 21 -10.71 -23.66 -16.87
CA THR A 21 -9.77 -22.52 -16.80
C THR A 21 -10.27 -21.35 -15.95
N THR A 22 -11.58 -21.25 -15.71
CA THR A 22 -12.17 -20.25 -14.79
C THR A 22 -12.21 -20.72 -13.34
N GLY A 23 -11.47 -21.80 -13.01
CA GLY A 23 -11.33 -22.35 -11.68
C GLY A 23 -11.11 -21.27 -10.62
N PHE A 24 -12.14 -21.06 -9.80
CA PHE A 24 -12.18 -20.34 -8.53
C PHE A 24 -11.03 -19.34 -8.30
N VAL A 25 -11.08 -18.21 -8.98
CA VAL A 25 -10.25 -17.07 -8.60
C VAL A 25 -10.74 -16.61 -7.23
N GLN A 26 -9.92 -16.81 -6.19
CA GLN A 26 -10.18 -16.26 -4.86
C GLN A 26 -10.42 -14.75 -5.00
N PRO A 27 -11.45 -14.19 -4.36
CA PRO A 27 -11.76 -12.78 -4.51
C PRO A 27 -10.58 -11.94 -3.98
N ASN A 28 -10.05 -11.04 -4.81
CA ASN A 28 -9.00 -10.10 -4.40
C ASN A 28 -9.48 -9.10 -3.32
N ILE A 29 -10.79 -9.08 -3.04
CA ILE A 29 -11.42 -8.21 -2.05
C ILE A 29 -12.46 -8.99 -1.25
N GLU A 30 -12.33 -8.95 0.07
CA GLU A 30 -13.29 -9.51 1.02
C GLU A 30 -13.76 -8.39 1.97
N ASP A 31 -14.77 -7.60 1.58
CA ASP A 31 -15.23 -6.44 2.36
C ASP A 31 -16.35 -6.77 3.35
N HIS A 32 -16.06 -7.54 4.41
CA HIS A 32 -17.07 -7.92 5.41
C HIS A 32 -17.48 -6.77 6.37
N ALA A 33 -16.74 -5.67 6.36
CA ALA A 33 -17.07 -4.47 7.11
C ALA A 33 -17.85 -3.41 6.29
N HIS A 34 -18.00 -3.62 4.97
CA HIS A 34 -18.69 -2.71 4.04
C HIS A 34 -18.15 -1.27 4.11
N ILE A 35 -16.84 -1.13 4.06
CA ILE A 35 -16.16 0.16 4.24
C ILE A 35 -15.31 0.57 3.04
N LEU A 36 -15.17 -0.29 2.04
CA LEU A 36 -14.41 0.02 0.84
C LEU A 36 -15.30 0.73 -0.19
N ASP A 37 -14.74 1.73 -0.88
CA ASP A 37 -15.41 2.45 -1.95
C ASP A 37 -15.15 1.82 -3.33
N LYS A 38 -15.99 2.16 -4.31
CA LYS A 38 -15.89 1.64 -5.69
C LYS A 38 -14.51 1.89 -6.31
N GLU A 39 -13.91 3.05 -6.04
CA GLU A 39 -12.58 3.40 -6.56
C GLU A 39 -11.51 2.44 -6.04
N THR A 40 -11.57 2.08 -4.76
CA THR A 40 -10.68 1.10 -4.13
C THR A 40 -10.93 -0.29 -4.71
N HIS A 41 -12.19 -0.67 -4.93
CA HIS A 41 -12.51 -1.93 -5.61
C HIS A 41 -11.93 -2.03 -7.01
N THR A 42 -12.09 -0.97 -7.81
CA THR A 42 -11.56 -0.90 -9.16
C THR A 42 -10.04 -0.98 -9.15
N LEU A 43 -9.35 -0.20 -8.31
CA LEU A 43 -7.90 -0.23 -8.18
C LEU A 43 -7.36 -1.64 -7.89
N VAL A 44 -7.94 -2.31 -6.88
CA VAL A 44 -7.51 -3.64 -6.46
C VAL A 44 -7.73 -4.66 -7.58
N THR A 45 -8.89 -4.58 -8.24
CA THR A 45 -9.24 -5.50 -9.33
C THR A 45 -8.33 -5.30 -10.54
N GLU A 46 -8.13 -4.07 -10.98
CA GLU A 46 -7.36 -3.76 -12.18
C GLU A 46 -5.87 -4.12 -12.03
N LYS A 47 -5.26 -3.84 -10.88
CA LYS A 47 -3.85 -4.21 -10.67
C LYS A 47 -3.66 -5.72 -10.59
N ASN A 48 -4.52 -6.44 -9.87
CA ASN A 48 -4.45 -7.90 -9.83
C ASN A 48 -4.73 -8.55 -11.21
N ASN A 49 -5.62 -7.96 -12.01
CA ASN A 49 -5.87 -8.41 -13.38
C ASN A 49 -4.62 -8.33 -14.26
N ARG A 50 -3.80 -7.30 -14.07
CA ARG A 50 -2.50 -7.20 -14.71
C ARG A 50 -1.55 -8.30 -14.22
N TYR A 51 -1.53 -8.60 -12.93
CA TYR A 51 -0.68 -9.67 -12.41
C TYR A 51 -0.99 -11.05 -12.98
N PHE A 52 -2.25 -11.35 -13.32
CA PHE A 52 -2.58 -12.61 -14.01
C PHE A 52 -1.87 -12.79 -15.36
N GLN A 53 -1.42 -11.69 -15.98
CA GLN A 53 -0.68 -11.72 -17.25
C GLN A 53 0.83 -11.87 -17.06
N THR A 54 1.32 -11.82 -15.81
CA THR A 54 2.74 -11.97 -15.48
C THR A 54 3.12 -13.43 -15.27
N LYS A 55 4.42 -13.73 -15.28
CA LYS A 55 4.92 -15.10 -15.08
C LYS A 55 4.68 -15.60 -13.66
N GLU A 56 4.92 -14.76 -12.66
CA GLU A 56 4.84 -15.15 -11.26
C GLU A 56 3.40 -15.06 -10.73
N GLN A 57 2.55 -14.24 -11.35
CA GLN A 57 1.13 -14.05 -11.00
C GLN A 57 0.91 -13.71 -9.52
N PRO A 58 1.59 -12.67 -8.99
CA PRO A 58 1.38 -12.28 -7.61
C PRO A 58 -0.03 -11.72 -7.38
N GLN A 59 -0.46 -11.71 -6.13
CA GLN A 59 -1.78 -11.23 -5.74
C GLN A 59 -1.70 -10.29 -4.54
N ILE A 60 -2.56 -9.28 -4.52
CA ILE A 60 -2.73 -8.38 -3.39
C ILE A 60 -4.20 -8.39 -3.00
N VAL A 61 -4.48 -8.96 -1.85
CA VAL A 61 -5.83 -9.18 -1.34
C VAL A 61 -6.15 -8.16 -0.24
N VAL A 62 -7.30 -7.51 -0.32
CA VAL A 62 -7.79 -6.58 0.71
C VAL A 62 -8.96 -7.22 1.46
N ILE A 63 -8.78 -7.46 2.76
CA ILE A 63 -9.77 -8.10 3.61
C ILE A 63 -10.21 -7.11 4.69
N THR A 64 -11.50 -6.87 4.83
CA THR A 64 -12.04 -6.08 5.95
C THR A 64 -12.90 -6.96 6.85
N VAL A 65 -12.73 -6.81 8.16
CA VAL A 65 -13.47 -7.57 9.18
C VAL A 65 -13.87 -6.72 10.37
N LYS A 66 -14.99 -7.07 11.00
CA LYS A 66 -15.49 -6.38 12.20
C LYS A 66 -14.60 -6.57 13.45
N ARG A 67 -13.78 -7.64 13.50
CA ARG A 67 -12.75 -7.84 14.54
C ARG A 67 -11.58 -8.64 13.95
N LEU A 68 -10.36 -8.18 14.22
CA LEU A 68 -9.11 -8.84 13.79
C LEU A 68 -8.83 -10.18 14.49
N ASN A 69 -9.54 -10.49 15.58
CA ASN A 69 -9.23 -11.62 16.48
C ASN A 69 -9.33 -13.02 15.83
N LYS A 70 -9.78 -13.15 14.58
CA LYS A 70 -9.96 -14.45 13.89
C LYS A 70 -9.20 -14.59 12.57
N LEU A 71 -8.51 -13.55 12.10
CA LEU A 71 -7.65 -13.64 10.92
C LEU A 71 -6.21 -13.39 11.39
N THR A 72 -5.26 -14.19 10.94
CA THR A 72 -4.45 -13.82 9.75
C THR A 72 -3.19 -14.69 9.51
N PRO A 73 -2.77 -15.69 10.30
CA PRO A 73 -1.68 -16.59 9.83
C PRO A 73 -2.19 -17.86 9.14
N LYS A 74 -2.98 -18.68 9.85
CA LYS A 74 -3.32 -20.05 9.41
C LYS A 74 -4.25 -20.12 8.19
N MET A 75 -5.07 -19.09 7.96
CA MET A 75 -5.95 -19.03 6.78
C MET A 75 -5.24 -18.50 5.53
N LEU A 76 -4.08 -17.85 5.69
CA LEU A 76 -3.29 -17.30 4.59
C LEU A 76 -2.22 -18.27 4.06
N ASP A 77 -2.02 -19.40 4.75
CA ASP A 77 -0.88 -20.29 4.56
C ASP A 77 -0.97 -21.12 3.26
N HIS A 78 -2.15 -21.18 2.64
CA HIS A 78 -2.38 -21.90 1.39
C HIS A 78 -2.07 -21.07 0.14
N SER A 79 -1.91 -19.75 0.28
CA SER A 79 -1.67 -18.85 -0.84
C SER A 79 -0.16 -18.73 -1.13
N LYS A 80 0.19 -18.44 -2.38
CA LYS A 80 1.58 -18.21 -2.83
C LYS A 80 1.65 -16.85 -3.51
N ARG A 81 2.75 -16.12 -3.30
CA ARG A 81 2.98 -14.81 -3.95
C ARG A 81 1.87 -13.82 -3.64
N THR A 82 1.37 -13.86 -2.42
CA THR A 82 0.21 -13.08 -2.00
C THR A 82 0.58 -12.11 -0.87
N VAL A 83 0.11 -10.88 -1.01
CA VAL A 83 0.13 -9.86 0.04
C VAL A 83 -1.29 -9.66 0.53
N PHE A 84 -1.49 -9.64 1.83
CA PHE A 84 -2.80 -9.43 2.44
C PHE A 84 -2.80 -8.12 3.21
N ILE A 85 -3.72 -7.23 2.85
CA ILE A 85 -4.00 -5.99 3.57
C ILE A 85 -5.26 -6.25 4.39
N VAL A 86 -5.10 -6.41 5.70
CA VAL A 86 -6.19 -6.80 6.59
C VAL A 86 -6.60 -5.63 7.45
N VAL A 87 -7.86 -5.25 7.33
CA VAL A 87 -8.49 -4.13 8.02
C VAL A 87 -9.45 -4.66 9.07
N GLY A 88 -9.15 -4.41 10.34
CA GLY A 88 -10.09 -4.61 11.44
C GLY A 88 -10.84 -3.34 11.77
N GLN A 89 -12.17 -3.38 11.77
CA GLN A 89 -13.02 -2.30 12.26
C GLN A 89 -13.85 -2.72 13.48
N LYS A 90 -13.40 -2.31 14.67
CA LYS A 90 -14.15 -2.49 15.92
C LYS A 90 -14.81 -1.16 16.33
N GLY A 91 -16.08 -1.00 15.99
CA GLY A 91 -16.80 0.26 16.20
C GLY A 91 -16.13 1.39 15.41
N LYS A 92 -15.64 2.42 16.11
CA LYS A 92 -14.93 3.56 15.52
C LYS A 92 -13.41 3.34 15.34
N LYS A 93 -12.86 2.26 15.89
CA LYS A 93 -11.43 1.95 15.81
C LYS A 93 -11.14 1.12 14.56
N ARG A 94 -10.19 1.58 13.76
CA ARG A 94 -9.66 0.87 12.60
C ARG A 94 -8.20 0.50 12.84
N ASN A 95 -7.83 -0.70 12.46
CA ASN A 95 -6.46 -1.17 12.49
C ASN A 95 -6.16 -1.88 11.17
N VAL A 96 -5.04 -1.54 10.54
CA VAL A 96 -4.65 -2.08 9.24
C VAL A 96 -3.32 -2.80 9.42
N GLN A 97 -3.25 -4.02 8.90
CA GLN A 97 -2.07 -4.87 8.98
C GLN A 97 -1.74 -5.41 7.60
N ILE A 98 -0.45 -5.61 7.35
CA ILE A 98 0.04 -6.17 6.10
C ILE A 98 0.67 -7.52 6.41
N TYR A 99 0.27 -8.54 5.69
CA TYR A 99 0.86 -9.87 5.72
C TYR A 99 1.35 -10.23 4.33
N SER A 100 2.32 -11.13 4.26
CA SER A 100 2.84 -11.62 3.00
C SER A 100 3.18 -13.09 3.13
N THR A 101 3.05 -13.82 2.03
CA THR A 101 3.55 -15.18 1.93
C THR A 101 5.08 -15.20 1.99
N LYS A 102 5.65 -16.36 2.29
CA LYS A 102 7.10 -16.52 2.55
C LYS A 102 7.97 -16.02 1.40
N ASP A 103 7.52 -16.20 0.16
CA ASP A 103 8.23 -15.83 -1.05
C ASP A 103 8.29 -14.31 -1.30
N LEU A 104 7.42 -13.54 -0.65
CA LEU A 104 7.43 -12.07 -0.67
C LEU A 104 8.00 -11.46 0.61
N HIS A 105 8.53 -12.28 1.53
CA HIS A 105 8.98 -11.82 2.85
C HIS A 105 10.12 -10.78 2.77
N SER A 106 11.04 -10.93 1.82
CA SER A 106 12.13 -9.96 1.60
C SER A 106 11.63 -8.56 1.23
N ALA A 107 10.54 -8.48 0.47
CA ALA A 107 9.91 -7.21 0.09
C ALA A 107 9.07 -6.61 1.23
N PHE A 108 8.57 -7.45 2.14
CA PHE A 108 7.65 -7.06 3.21
C PHE A 108 8.19 -7.39 4.61
N THR A 109 9.41 -6.93 4.89
CA THR A 109 9.97 -6.94 6.25
C THR A 109 9.11 -6.15 7.22
N GLU A 110 9.29 -6.37 8.53
CA GLU A 110 8.55 -5.63 9.56
C GLU A 110 8.71 -4.11 9.40
N VAL A 111 9.93 -3.64 9.18
CA VAL A 111 10.24 -2.23 8.92
C VAL A 111 9.52 -1.74 7.66
N ALA A 112 9.61 -2.51 6.57
CA ALA A 112 9.01 -2.18 5.29
C ALA A 112 7.48 -2.04 5.38
N ARG A 113 6.80 -2.92 6.13
CA ARG A 113 5.36 -2.87 6.40
C ARG A 113 4.98 -1.72 7.31
N GLY A 114 5.72 -1.55 8.41
CA GLY A 114 5.50 -0.44 9.35
C GLY A 114 5.61 0.91 8.67
N ASN A 115 6.57 1.08 7.77
CA ASN A 115 6.76 2.31 7.01
C ASN A 115 5.61 2.64 6.05
N ILE A 116 5.08 1.63 5.33
CA ILE A 116 3.89 1.80 4.49
C ILE A 116 2.71 2.33 5.33
N LEU A 117 2.45 1.69 6.47
CA LEU A 117 1.31 2.05 7.33
C LEU A 117 1.50 3.43 7.98
N ARG A 118 2.71 3.77 8.40
CA ARG A 118 3.01 5.07 9.02
C ARG A 118 2.84 6.24 8.04
N ALA A 119 3.15 6.05 6.75
CA ALA A 119 3.06 7.11 5.75
C ALA A 119 1.64 7.71 5.59
N GLU A 120 0.59 6.96 5.96
CA GLU A 120 -0.81 7.41 5.88
C GLU A 120 -1.59 7.13 7.18
N VAL A 121 -0.91 7.09 8.32
CA VAL A 121 -1.51 6.68 9.60
C VAL A 121 -2.77 7.48 9.97
N ASP A 122 -2.79 8.78 9.69
CA ASP A 122 -3.93 9.66 9.98
C ASP A 122 -5.15 9.30 9.13
N LYS A 123 -4.93 8.98 7.84
CA LYS A 123 -6.01 8.53 6.95
C LYS A 123 -6.53 7.16 7.36
N LEU A 124 -5.63 6.23 7.70
CA LEU A 124 -5.97 4.87 8.11
C LEU A 124 -6.73 4.82 9.45
N ARG A 125 -6.57 5.84 10.30
CA ARG A 125 -7.32 6.00 11.56
C ARG A 125 -8.62 6.80 11.41
N SER A 126 -8.86 7.41 10.23
CA SER A 126 -10.04 8.24 10.00
C SER A 126 -11.32 7.42 10.07
N GLN A 127 -12.35 7.99 10.71
CA GLN A 127 -13.70 7.44 10.73
C GLN A 127 -14.47 7.74 9.45
N ASN A 128 -14.07 8.77 8.70
CA ASN A 128 -14.66 9.08 7.41
C ASN A 128 -14.20 8.04 6.37
N ASN A 129 -15.16 7.33 5.75
CA ASN A 129 -14.85 6.27 4.80
C ASN A 129 -14.08 6.79 3.58
N ALA A 130 -14.39 7.98 3.07
CA ALA A 130 -13.67 8.53 1.92
C ALA A 130 -12.19 8.81 2.26
N THR A 131 -11.92 9.42 3.42
CA THR A 131 -10.54 9.64 3.89
C THR A 131 -9.81 8.33 4.16
N PHE A 132 -10.50 7.36 4.77
CA PHE A 132 -9.95 6.04 5.03
C PHE A 132 -9.58 5.30 3.74
N ASN A 133 -10.46 5.31 2.74
CA ASN A 133 -10.22 4.67 1.45
C ASN A 133 -9.04 5.32 0.70
N LYS A 134 -8.82 6.63 0.80
CA LYS A 134 -7.57 7.26 0.29
C LYS A 134 -6.33 6.65 0.94
N GLY A 135 -6.38 6.36 2.24
CA GLY A 135 -5.31 5.64 2.95
C GLY A 135 -5.13 4.21 2.45
N ILE A 136 -6.22 3.46 2.29
CA ILE A 136 -6.17 2.08 1.77
C ILE A 136 -5.63 2.02 0.35
N ARG A 137 -6.06 2.91 -0.55
CA ARG A 137 -5.51 3.00 -1.91
C ARG A 137 -4.01 3.26 -1.87
N PHE A 138 -3.53 4.15 -1.01
CA PHE A 138 -2.09 4.36 -0.85
C PHE A 138 -1.36 3.11 -0.36
N VAL A 139 -1.88 2.43 0.68
CA VAL A 139 -1.29 1.18 1.19
C VAL A 139 -1.25 0.11 0.11
N PHE A 140 -2.33 -0.02 -0.68
CA PHE A 140 -2.41 -0.96 -1.80
C PHE A 140 -1.35 -0.65 -2.86
N ARG A 141 -1.27 0.61 -3.33
CA ARG A 141 -0.26 1.04 -4.31
C ARG A 141 1.16 0.84 -3.79
N ALA A 142 1.40 1.07 -2.50
CA ALA A 142 2.69 0.81 -1.86
C ALA A 142 3.07 -0.68 -1.85
N CYS A 143 2.09 -1.56 -1.63
CA CYS A 143 2.28 -3.00 -1.72
C CYS A 143 2.54 -3.41 -3.18
N ALA A 144 1.77 -2.89 -4.13
CA ALA A 144 1.96 -3.12 -5.57
C ALA A 144 3.37 -2.76 -6.03
N THR A 145 3.86 -1.58 -5.64
CA THR A 145 5.21 -1.13 -6.00
C THR A 145 6.30 -2.03 -5.44
N ARG A 146 6.12 -2.54 -4.21
CA ARG A 146 7.07 -3.48 -3.59
C ARG A 146 7.06 -4.83 -4.30
N VAL A 147 5.89 -5.33 -4.70
CA VAL A 147 5.75 -6.57 -5.49
C VAL A 147 6.41 -6.40 -6.86
N ASP A 148 6.14 -5.30 -7.54
CA ASP A 148 6.71 -4.99 -8.85
C ASP A 148 8.23 -4.87 -8.78
N GLN A 149 8.76 -4.22 -7.74
CA GLN A 149 10.21 -4.15 -7.51
C GLN A 149 10.83 -5.53 -7.23
N GLN A 150 10.16 -6.37 -6.43
CA GLN A 150 10.64 -7.71 -6.09
C GLN A 150 10.74 -8.62 -7.30
N TYR A 151 9.79 -8.54 -8.24
CA TYR A 151 9.79 -9.33 -9.48
C TYR A 151 10.33 -8.56 -10.69
N GLN A 152 10.85 -7.35 -10.49
CA GLN A 152 11.43 -6.49 -11.52
C GLN A 152 10.45 -6.17 -12.67
N TYR A 153 9.17 -6.00 -12.34
CA TYR A 153 8.14 -5.54 -13.28
C TYR A 153 8.21 -4.03 -13.50
N ALA A 154 7.79 -3.59 -14.68
CA ALA A 154 7.65 -2.17 -14.98
C ALA A 154 6.52 -1.54 -14.17
N LEU A 155 6.85 -0.48 -13.43
CA LEU A 155 5.88 0.31 -12.64
C LEU A 155 4.83 0.95 -13.55
N ASP A 156 3.64 1.17 -13.00
CA ASP A 156 2.49 1.70 -13.73
C ASP A 156 1.68 2.73 -12.93
N LYS A 157 0.51 3.10 -13.46
CA LYS A 157 -0.38 4.11 -12.85
C LYS A 157 -0.93 3.71 -11.47
N TYR A 158 -0.87 2.44 -11.11
CA TYR A 158 -1.26 1.91 -9.80
C TYR A 158 -0.07 1.77 -8.86
N ASP A 159 1.13 2.19 -9.26
CA ASP A 159 2.31 2.23 -8.41
C ASP A 159 2.50 3.60 -7.78
N LEU A 160 3.30 3.65 -6.71
CA LEU A 160 3.72 4.88 -6.10
C LEU A 160 4.67 5.65 -7.01
N THR A 161 4.44 6.97 -7.11
CA THR A 161 5.41 7.89 -7.69
C THR A 161 6.69 7.95 -6.87
N GLN A 162 7.78 8.47 -7.43
CA GLN A 162 9.04 8.59 -6.70
C GLN A 162 8.92 9.40 -5.40
N ALA A 163 8.11 10.47 -5.41
CA ALA A 163 7.86 11.29 -4.22
C ALA A 163 7.12 10.49 -3.13
N GLU A 164 6.13 9.67 -3.52
CA GLU A 164 5.41 8.80 -2.60
C GLU A 164 6.30 7.65 -2.07
N GLN A 165 7.16 7.08 -2.91
CA GLN A 165 8.14 6.08 -2.49
C GLN A 165 9.12 6.67 -1.46
N ASN A 166 9.60 7.90 -1.68
CA ASN A 166 10.44 8.61 -0.72
C ASN A 166 9.70 8.87 0.60
N LYS A 167 8.41 9.20 0.53
CA LYS A 167 7.54 9.32 1.72
C LYS A 167 7.43 8.00 2.48
N VAL A 168 7.29 6.86 1.80
CA VAL A 168 7.29 5.53 2.45
C VAL A 168 8.66 5.21 3.03
N ALA A 169 9.77 5.55 2.35
CA ALA A 169 11.11 5.30 2.87
C ALA A 169 11.39 6.11 4.15
N ARG A 170 10.78 7.30 4.27
CA ARG A 170 10.94 8.23 5.40
C ARG A 170 9.57 8.78 5.83
N PRO A 171 8.74 7.98 6.55
CA PRO A 171 7.35 8.33 6.86
C PRO A 171 7.18 9.52 7.81
N HIS A 172 8.28 10.06 8.35
CA HIS A 172 8.34 11.40 8.91
C HIS A 172 9.56 12.11 8.30
N SER A 173 9.35 13.02 7.36
CA SER A 173 10.38 13.99 7.03
C SER A 173 10.49 14.96 8.21
N VAL A 174 11.37 14.63 9.14
CA VAL A 174 11.89 15.55 10.18
C VAL A 174 12.52 16.82 9.59
N ALA A 175 12.51 16.98 8.27
CA ALA A 175 12.99 18.17 7.57
C ALA A 175 12.32 19.45 8.07
N LEU A 176 11.00 19.48 8.32
CA LEU A 176 10.35 20.73 8.74
C LEU A 176 10.69 21.14 10.19
N PRO A 177 10.56 20.25 11.20
CA PRO A 177 10.92 20.60 12.58
C PRO A 177 12.42 20.84 12.76
N ILE A 178 13.28 20.08 12.06
CA ILE A 178 14.74 20.27 12.12
C ILE A 178 15.15 21.54 11.39
N ALA A 179 14.60 21.86 10.22
CA ALA A 179 14.89 23.11 9.53
C ALA A 179 14.43 24.32 10.34
N LEU A 180 13.27 24.25 11.00
CA LEU A 180 12.81 25.27 11.94
C LEU A 180 13.76 25.40 13.14
N ALA A 181 14.16 24.29 13.76
CA ALA A 181 15.10 24.31 14.89
C ALA A 181 16.46 24.92 14.49
N LEU A 182 16.99 24.57 13.31
CA LEU A 182 18.22 25.14 12.77
C LEU A 182 18.07 26.64 12.46
N ALA A 183 16.94 27.06 11.89
CA ALA A 183 16.66 28.47 11.64
C ALA A 183 16.63 29.28 12.94
N PHE A 184 15.93 28.80 13.98
CA PHE A 184 15.92 29.44 15.30
C PHE A 184 17.31 29.50 15.94
N LEU A 185 18.12 28.45 15.81
CA LEU A 185 19.51 28.43 16.29
C LEU A 185 20.36 29.50 15.59
N ILE A 186 20.30 29.58 14.25
CA ILE A 186 21.07 30.55 13.46
C ILE A 186 20.64 31.98 13.80
N THR A 187 19.34 32.25 13.90
CA THR A 187 18.81 33.57 14.30
C THR A 187 19.20 33.95 15.72
N GLY A 188 19.17 33.00 16.66
CA GLY A 188 19.59 33.21 18.05
C GLY A 188 21.08 33.56 18.16
N ILE A 189 21.93 32.80 17.45
CA ILE A 189 23.39 33.04 17.41
C ILE A 189 23.70 34.40 16.79
N THR A 190 23.09 34.75 15.65
CA THR A 190 23.30 36.05 15.01
C THR A 190 22.83 37.22 15.86
N TYR A 191 21.71 37.10 16.56
CA TYR A 191 21.24 38.11 17.52
C TYR A 191 22.21 38.27 18.71
N PHE A 192 22.68 37.15 19.27
CA PHE A 192 23.63 37.15 20.38
C PHE A 192 24.97 37.79 19.98
N LEU A 193 25.54 37.39 18.84
CA LEU A 193 26.79 37.96 18.31
C LEU A 193 26.65 39.47 18.05
N ARG A 194 25.54 39.92 17.45
CA ARG A 194 25.27 41.35 17.24
C ARG A 194 25.18 42.13 18.55
N ARG A 195 24.57 41.54 19.59
CA ARG A 195 24.43 42.16 20.91
C ARG A 195 25.75 42.31 21.66
N PHE A 196 26.71 41.40 21.45
CA PHE A 196 28.07 41.53 22.00
C PHE A 196 28.95 42.47 21.17
N SER A 197 28.78 42.52 19.85
CA SER A 197 29.53 43.47 19.00
C SER A 197 29.19 44.95 19.23
N HIS A 198 28.06 45.26 19.87
CA HIS A 198 27.65 46.65 20.20
C HIS A 198 28.06 47.08 21.62
N ARG A 199 28.81 46.25 22.36
CA ARG A 199 29.42 46.63 23.65
C ARG A 199 30.92 46.90 23.48
N ASP A 200 31.25 47.90 22.67
CA ASP A 200 32.50 48.63 22.83
C ASP A 200 32.22 50.12 22.77
N PRO A 201 32.25 50.80 23.93
CA PRO A 201 32.75 52.15 23.97
C PRO A 201 33.97 52.25 24.89
N ILE A 202 35.11 52.54 24.25
CA ILE A 202 36.14 53.51 24.66
C ILE A 202 36.87 53.24 26.00
N SER A 203 38.19 53.00 25.92
CA SER A 203 39.21 54.01 26.31
C SER A 203 40.60 53.37 26.37
N LYS A 204 41.48 53.73 25.44
CA LYS A 204 42.93 53.60 25.64
C LYS A 204 43.45 54.98 26.03
N LYS A 205 44.14 55.01 27.17
CA LYS A 205 44.98 56.10 27.69
C LYS A 205 45.93 56.66 26.65
#